data_AF-A0AA96M797-F1
#
_entry.id   AF-A0AA96M797-F1
#
_cell.length_a   1.000
_cell.length_b   1.000
_cell.length_c   1.000
_cell.angle_alpha   90.00
_cell.angle_beta   90.00
_cell.angle_gamma   90.00
#
_symmetry.space_group_name_H-M   'P 1'
#
loop_
_entity.id
_entity.type
_entity.pdbx_description
1 polymer ?
#
loop_
_entity_poly.entity_id
_entity_poly.type
_entity_poly.pdbx_seq_one_letter_code
_entity_poly.pdbx_strand_id
1 'polypeptide(L)'
;MGEASVSVSSFPIGKLAILLAVLQEHEWKKVVEQELHTRDFRYTIGRIGAMDMIKVIAAIETAAKNNNIIDSSSYREVHSLYHAIIETIQSIGRGIVQFGDILRTVGLTFAIVRGKMSGSVEHEGEWIAVCAYGTIGAPKKGFEHEAIGFGFNHI
;
A
#
# COMPACT_ATOMS: atom_id res chain seq x y z
N MET A 1 -10.63 -21.77 37.51
CA MET A 1 -10.70 -22.10 36.07
C MET A 1 -10.39 -20.82 35.32
N GLY A 2 -9.21 -20.77 34.70
CA GLY A 2 -8.68 -19.53 34.12
C GLY A 2 -9.49 -19.10 32.91
N GLU A 3 -9.88 -17.83 32.90
CA GLU A 3 -10.39 -17.15 31.72
C GLU A 3 -9.31 -17.23 30.63
N ALA A 4 -9.64 -17.88 29.52
CA ALA A 4 -8.85 -17.78 28.31
C ALA A 4 -8.91 -16.31 27.87
N SER A 5 -7.81 -15.58 28.07
CA SER A 5 -7.63 -14.24 27.55
C SER A 5 -7.75 -14.32 26.03
N VAL A 6 -8.88 -13.84 25.50
CA VAL A 6 -9.04 -13.62 24.07
C VAL A 6 -7.98 -12.59 23.68
N SER A 7 -6.89 -13.03 23.05
CA SER A 7 -5.89 -12.13 22.51
C SER A 7 -6.61 -11.22 21.51
N VAL A 8 -6.66 -9.91 21.76
CA VAL A 8 -7.15 -8.94 20.78
C VAL A 8 -6.39 -9.20 19.49
N SER A 9 -7.06 -9.72 18.47
CA SER A 9 -6.41 -10.15 17.24
C SER A 9 -5.88 -8.90 16.51
N SER A 10 -4.60 -8.59 16.68
CA SER A 10 -3.96 -7.50 15.96
C SER A 10 -4.05 -7.76 14.45
N PHE A 11 -4.34 -6.73 13.67
CA PHE A 11 -4.46 -6.85 12.23
C PHE A 11 -3.09 -7.08 11.59
N PRO A 12 -2.96 -8.00 10.62
CA PRO A 12 -1.69 -8.19 9.91
C PRO A 12 -1.33 -6.94 9.11
N ILE A 13 -0.02 -6.72 8.90
CA ILE A 13 0.53 -5.55 8.17
C ILE A 13 -0.17 -5.29 6.82
N GLY A 14 -0.46 -6.34 6.04
CA GLY A 14 -1.17 -6.20 4.77
C GLY A 14 -2.59 -5.65 4.93
N LYS A 15 -3.32 -6.12 5.94
CA LYS A 15 -4.67 -5.60 6.25
C LYS A 15 -4.59 -4.14 6.70
N LEU A 16 -3.60 -3.78 7.51
CA LEU A 16 -3.39 -2.39 7.94
C LEU A 16 -3.10 -1.48 6.74
N ALA A 17 -2.27 -1.90 5.78
CA ALA A 17 -1.99 -1.13 4.57
C ALA A 17 -3.25 -0.92 3.71
N ILE A 18 -4.07 -1.97 3.56
CA ILE A 18 -5.34 -1.89 2.83
C ILE A 18 -6.31 -0.91 3.51
N LEU A 19 -6.54 -1.11 4.81
CA LEU A 19 -7.43 -0.24 5.58
C LEU A 19 -6.94 1.20 5.57
N LEU A 20 -5.63 1.43 5.65
CA LEU A 20 -5.05 2.76 5.58
C LEU A 20 -5.32 3.41 4.22
N ALA A 21 -5.24 2.69 3.10
CA ALA A 21 -5.54 3.25 1.78
C ALA A 21 -7.05 3.53 1.59
N VAL A 22 -7.93 2.64 2.07
CA VAL A 22 -9.38 2.72 1.80
C VAL A 22 -10.11 3.67 2.77
N LEU A 23 -9.69 3.75 4.03
CA LEU A 23 -10.36 4.55 5.05
C LEU A 23 -9.97 6.04 5.03
N GLN A 24 -9.42 6.56 3.92
CA GLN A 24 -9.19 8.00 3.83
C GLN A 24 -10.50 8.76 4.05
N GLU A 25 -10.43 9.82 4.86
CA GLU A 25 -11.59 10.64 5.25
C GLU A 25 -12.63 9.91 6.12
N HIS A 26 -12.36 8.67 6.54
CA HIS A 26 -13.18 7.93 7.51
C HIS A 26 -12.56 7.98 8.91
N GLU A 27 -13.38 8.06 9.96
CA GLU A 27 -12.92 8.16 11.36
C GLU A 27 -12.09 6.95 11.80
N TRP A 28 -12.41 5.76 11.28
CA TRP A 28 -11.69 4.51 11.56
C TRP A 28 -10.22 4.53 11.12
N LYS A 29 -9.81 5.47 10.24
CA LYS A 29 -8.40 5.68 9.91
C LYS A 29 -7.55 5.86 11.17
N LYS A 30 -8.05 6.61 12.17
CA LYS A 30 -7.33 6.86 13.42
C LYS A 30 -7.03 5.58 14.20
N VAL A 31 -7.93 4.59 14.12
CA VAL A 31 -7.75 3.28 14.77
C VAL A 31 -6.59 2.52 14.10
N VAL A 32 -6.54 2.57 12.77
CA VAL A 32 -5.45 1.94 11.99
C VAL A 32 -4.11 2.61 12.27
N GLU A 33 -4.07 3.95 12.25
CA GLU A 33 -2.85 4.71 12.56
C GLU A 33 -2.36 4.45 13.99
N GLN A 34 -3.28 4.37 14.96
CA GLN A 34 -2.92 4.02 16.34
C GLN A 34 -2.31 2.61 16.43
N GLU A 35 -2.86 1.63 15.72
CA GLU A 35 -2.29 0.28 15.71
C GLU A 35 -0.90 0.23 15.05
N LEU A 36 -0.70 0.98 13.96
CA LEU A 36 0.61 1.12 13.30
C LEU A 36 1.65 1.73 14.26
N HIS A 37 1.28 2.79 14.98
CA HIS A 37 2.14 3.44 15.96
C HIS A 37 2.48 2.53 17.15
N THR A 38 1.49 1.84 17.72
CA THR A 38 1.70 0.93 18.85
C THR A 38 2.64 -0.23 18.51
N ARG A 39 2.76 -0.58 17.22
CA ARG A 39 3.61 -1.68 16.74
C ARG A 39 4.92 -1.23 16.11
N ASP A 40 5.24 0.07 16.20
CA ASP A 40 6.44 0.66 15.61
C ASP A 40 6.55 0.41 14.09
N PHE A 41 5.42 0.44 13.39
CA PHE A 41 5.40 0.32 11.92
C PHE A 41 5.61 1.70 11.29
N ARG A 42 6.49 1.74 10.28
CA ARG A 42 6.69 2.93 9.45
C ARG A 42 5.65 2.94 8.35
N TYR A 43 5.01 4.08 8.13
CA TYR A 43 4.03 4.20 7.06
C TYR A 43 3.99 5.58 6.44
N THR A 44 3.53 5.65 5.19
CA THR A 44 3.21 6.91 4.51
C THR A 44 1.99 6.75 3.62
N ILE A 45 1.32 7.86 3.32
CA ILE A 45 0.11 7.92 2.52
C ILE A 45 0.31 9.00 1.46
N GLY A 46 -0.10 8.74 0.23
CA GLY A 46 -0.06 9.71 -0.86
C GLY A 46 -1.25 9.58 -1.80
N ARG A 47 -1.34 10.52 -2.73
CA ARG A 47 -2.37 10.53 -3.77
C ARG A 47 -1.71 10.79 -5.13
N ILE A 48 -2.19 10.13 -6.17
CA ILE A 48 -1.69 10.29 -7.54
C ILE A 48 -2.83 10.11 -8.55
N GLY A 49 -2.91 11.03 -9.52
CA GLY A 49 -3.73 10.88 -10.72
C GLY A 49 -2.81 10.75 -11.93
N ALA A 50 -2.97 9.70 -12.74
CA ALA A 50 -2.09 9.47 -13.88
C ALA A 50 -2.74 8.62 -14.98
N MET A 51 -2.36 8.91 -16.22
CA MET A 51 -2.53 8.00 -17.36
C MET A 51 -1.27 7.18 -17.64
N ASP A 52 -0.16 7.53 -17.01
CA ASP A 52 1.12 6.85 -17.21
C ASP A 52 1.47 6.07 -15.94
N MET A 53 1.66 4.76 -16.09
CA MET A 53 2.07 3.88 -15.01
C MET A 53 3.37 4.33 -14.34
N ILE A 54 4.34 4.82 -15.13
CA ILE A 54 5.64 5.25 -14.59
C ILE A 54 5.47 6.39 -13.59
N LYS A 55 4.49 7.26 -13.79
CA LYS A 55 4.17 8.33 -12.82
C LYS A 55 3.60 7.78 -11.51
N VAL A 56 2.83 6.69 -11.56
CA VAL A 56 2.34 6.02 -10.36
C VAL A 56 3.51 5.40 -9.59
N ILE A 57 4.40 4.68 -10.29
CA ILE A 57 5.61 4.09 -9.70
C ILE A 57 6.47 5.16 -9.03
N ALA A 58 6.80 6.22 -9.78
CA ALA A 58 7.65 7.30 -9.31
C ALA A 58 7.05 8.04 -8.11
N ALA A 59 5.72 8.25 -8.08
CA ALA A 59 5.05 8.89 -6.96
C ALA A 59 5.14 8.06 -5.67
N ILE A 60 4.90 6.75 -5.75
CA ILE A 60 4.98 5.85 -4.59
C ILE A 60 6.43 5.75 -4.10
N GLU A 61 7.40 5.58 -5.02
CA GLU A 61 8.82 5.51 -4.68
C GLU A 61 9.33 6.81 -4.04
N THR A 62 8.96 7.95 -4.60
CA THR A 62 9.32 9.28 -4.05
C THR A 62 8.75 9.46 -2.65
N ALA A 63 7.49 9.08 -2.43
CA ALA A 63 6.87 9.16 -1.11
C ALA A 63 7.58 8.25 -0.10
N ALA A 64 7.94 7.02 -0.49
CA ALA A 64 8.64 6.09 0.38
C ALA A 64 10.02 6.64 0.81
N LYS A 65 10.78 7.20 -0.13
CA LYS A 65 12.11 7.78 0.11
C LYS A 65 12.01 9.04 0.97
N ASN A 66 11.16 9.99 0.61
CA ASN A 66 11.05 11.27 1.32
C ASN A 66 10.53 11.12 2.76
N ASN A 67 9.74 10.08 3.03
CA ASN A 67 9.20 9.79 4.35
C ASN A 67 10.01 8.73 5.11
N ASN A 68 11.22 8.38 4.65
CA ASN A 68 12.12 7.42 5.30
C ASN A 68 11.49 6.04 5.58
N ILE A 69 10.56 5.62 4.71
CA ILE A 69 10.02 4.26 4.72
C ILE A 69 11.08 3.28 4.21
N ILE A 70 11.87 3.73 3.23
CA ILE A 70 13.04 3.01 2.73
C ILE A 70 14.26 3.91 2.69
N ASP A 71 15.44 3.31 2.78
CA ASP A 71 16.72 3.94 2.50
C ASP A 71 16.94 4.03 0.99
N SER A 72 16.97 5.26 0.48
CA SER A 72 17.19 5.55 -0.94
C SER A 72 18.54 5.07 -1.48
N SER A 73 19.54 4.87 -0.61
CA SER A 73 20.87 4.38 -0.98
C SER A 73 20.97 2.85 -0.98
N SER A 74 20.01 2.16 -0.36
CA SER A 74 19.95 0.70 -0.32
C SER A 74 19.23 0.17 -1.56
N TYR A 75 20.00 -0.39 -2.51
CA TYR A 75 19.41 -1.03 -3.69
C TYR A 75 18.45 -2.17 -3.32
N ARG A 76 18.74 -2.92 -2.25
CA ARG A 76 17.86 -3.98 -1.73
C ARG A 76 16.49 -3.42 -1.38
N GLU A 77 16.43 -2.34 -0.61
CA GLU A 77 15.16 -1.76 -0.18
C GLU A 77 14.37 -1.15 -1.34
N VAL A 78 15.08 -0.47 -2.25
CA VAL A 78 14.49 0.06 -3.49
C VAL A 78 13.91 -1.06 -4.35
N HIS A 79 14.65 -2.15 -4.53
CA HIS A 79 14.21 -3.31 -5.31
C HIS A 79 13.00 -4.00 -4.67
N SER A 80 13.01 -4.21 -3.36
CA SER A 80 11.88 -4.77 -2.62
C SER A 80 10.61 -3.93 -2.76
N LEU A 81 10.71 -2.61 -2.59
CA LEU A 81 9.60 -1.68 -2.79
C LEU A 81 9.11 -1.69 -4.24
N TYR A 82 10.02 -1.69 -5.21
CA TYR A 82 9.67 -1.69 -6.63
C TYR A 82 8.77 -2.88 -6.99
N HIS A 83 9.13 -4.09 -6.56
CA HIS A 83 8.29 -5.27 -6.82
C HIS A 83 6.93 -5.22 -6.13
N ALA A 84 6.86 -4.71 -4.88
CA ALA A 84 5.58 -4.48 -4.21
C ALA A 84 4.70 -3.45 -4.96
N ILE A 85 5.31 -2.42 -5.55
CA ILE A 85 4.60 -1.47 -6.42
C ILE A 85 4.09 -2.16 -7.68
N ILE A 86 4.92 -2.99 -8.34
CA ILE A 86 4.51 -3.70 -9.56
C ILE A 86 3.31 -4.62 -9.30
N GLU A 87 3.31 -5.39 -8.21
CA GLU A 87 2.16 -6.24 -7.82
C GLU A 87 0.88 -5.41 -7.58
N THR A 88 1.04 -4.25 -6.92
CA THR A 88 -0.06 -3.31 -6.68
C THR A 88 -0.65 -2.82 -8.00
N ILE A 89 0.19 -2.43 -8.95
CA ILE A 89 -0.26 -1.92 -10.24
C ILE A 89 -0.87 -3.03 -11.11
N GLN A 90 -0.32 -4.24 -11.10
CA GLN A 90 -0.91 -5.40 -11.76
C GLN A 90 -2.33 -5.68 -11.26
N SER A 91 -2.53 -5.57 -9.95
CA SER A 91 -3.84 -5.74 -9.32
C SER A 91 -4.84 -4.65 -9.75
N ILE A 92 -4.41 -3.40 -9.93
CA ILE A 92 -5.26 -2.32 -10.47
C ILE A 92 -5.60 -2.57 -11.95
N GLY A 93 -4.59 -3.00 -12.73
CA GLY A 93 -4.70 -3.27 -14.16
C GLY A 93 -5.60 -4.47 -14.48
N ARG A 94 -5.70 -5.44 -13.57
CA ARG A 94 -6.53 -6.66 -13.69
C ARG A 94 -6.26 -7.41 -15.00
N GLY A 95 -4.97 -7.62 -15.29
CA GLY A 95 -4.50 -8.21 -16.54
C GLY A 95 -3.32 -7.43 -17.11
N ILE A 96 -3.46 -6.92 -18.33
CA ILE A 96 -2.40 -6.13 -18.98
C ILE A 96 -2.25 -4.79 -18.27
N VAL A 97 -1.03 -4.48 -17.86
CA VAL A 97 -0.71 -3.25 -17.15
C VAL A 97 -0.54 -2.09 -18.13
N GLN A 98 -1.66 -1.51 -18.53
CA GLN A 98 -1.73 -0.35 -19.41
C GLN A 98 -2.81 0.62 -18.93
N PHE A 99 -2.51 1.91 -18.96
CA PHE A 99 -3.47 2.96 -18.62
C PHE A 99 -3.75 3.83 -19.85
N GLY A 100 -2.87 4.79 -20.15
CA GLY A 100 -3.02 5.73 -21.25
C GLY A 100 -3.08 5.06 -22.61
N ASP A 101 -2.30 4.00 -22.83
CA ASP A 101 -2.25 3.23 -24.07
C ASP A 101 -3.60 2.59 -24.44
N ILE A 102 -4.47 2.37 -23.45
CA ILE A 102 -5.81 1.80 -23.62
C ILE A 102 -6.92 2.80 -23.23
N LEU A 103 -6.61 4.10 -23.29
CA LEU A 103 -7.53 5.21 -23.00
C LEU A 103 -8.14 5.12 -21.59
N ARG A 104 -7.31 4.82 -20.59
CA ARG A 104 -7.68 4.86 -19.17
C ARG A 104 -6.83 5.83 -18.38
N THR A 105 -7.42 6.38 -17.33
CA THR A 105 -6.75 7.15 -16.28
C THR A 105 -7.05 6.52 -14.92
N VAL A 106 -6.15 6.70 -13.97
CA VAL A 106 -6.35 6.33 -12.57
C VAL A 106 -6.30 7.57 -11.67
N GLY A 107 -7.05 7.53 -10.58
CA GLY A 107 -6.97 8.46 -9.46
C GLY A 107 -6.90 7.66 -8.16
N LEU A 108 -5.72 7.59 -7.55
CA LEU A 108 -5.43 6.64 -6.49
C LEU A 108 -4.96 7.36 -5.22
N THR A 109 -5.45 6.90 -4.07
CA THR A 109 -4.75 7.04 -2.80
C THR A 109 -3.91 5.79 -2.60
N PHE A 110 -2.64 5.95 -2.25
CA PHE A 110 -1.79 4.83 -1.87
C PHE A 110 -1.32 4.94 -0.41
N ALA A 111 -1.09 3.79 0.19
CA ALA A 111 -0.50 3.63 1.51
C ALA A 111 0.68 2.65 1.40
N ILE A 112 1.77 2.99 2.07
CA ILE A 112 2.94 2.13 2.21
C ILE A 112 3.11 1.85 3.70
N VAL A 113 3.25 0.59 4.07
CA VAL A 113 3.48 0.18 5.46
C VAL A 113 4.68 -0.77 5.49
N ARG A 114 5.65 -0.48 6.36
CA ARG A 114 6.83 -1.32 6.61
C ARG A 114 6.89 -1.71 8.07
N GLY A 115 7.15 -2.98 8.34
CA GLY A 115 7.31 -3.49 9.70
C GLY A 115 7.47 -4.99 9.76
N LYS A 116 7.60 -5.53 10.96
CA LYS A 116 7.73 -6.98 11.19
C LYS A 116 6.39 -7.69 11.04
N MET A 117 6.37 -8.80 10.31
CA MET A 117 5.17 -9.63 10.21
C MET A 117 4.94 -10.37 11.53
N SER A 118 3.70 -10.34 12.01
CA SER A 118 3.25 -11.16 13.15
C SER A 118 2.74 -12.51 12.64
N GLY A 119 3.18 -13.61 13.24
CA GLY A 119 2.76 -14.96 12.86
C GLY A 119 3.19 -16.02 13.86
N SER A 120 2.76 -17.26 13.64
CA SER A 120 3.19 -18.43 14.43
C SER A 120 4.65 -18.81 14.19
N VAL A 121 5.24 -18.33 13.09
CA VAL A 121 6.66 -18.48 12.74
C VAL A 121 7.29 -17.10 12.82
N GLU A 122 8.44 -16.99 13.48
CA GLU A 122 9.24 -15.78 13.43
C GLU A 122 9.83 -15.62 12.03
N HIS A 123 9.53 -14.49 11.40
CA HIS A 123 10.16 -14.11 10.15
C HIS A 123 11.35 -13.21 10.44
N GLU A 124 12.50 -13.52 9.86
CA GLU A 124 13.64 -12.61 9.89
C GLU A 124 13.34 -11.36 9.04
N GLY A 125 13.72 -10.20 9.57
CA GLY A 125 13.62 -8.93 8.86
C GLY A 125 12.23 -8.29 8.87
N GLU A 126 12.08 -7.28 8.03
CA GLU A 126 10.84 -6.54 7.86
C GLU A 126 10.17 -6.90 6.54
N TRP A 127 8.91 -6.49 6.43
CA TRP A 127 8.12 -6.61 5.23
C TRP A 127 7.59 -5.24 4.85
N ILE A 128 7.33 -5.04 3.56
CA ILE A 128 6.73 -3.83 3.02
C ILE A 128 5.46 -4.17 2.26
N ALA A 129 4.39 -3.48 2.61
CA ALA A 129 3.09 -3.53 1.95
C ALA A 129 2.86 -2.23 1.21
N VAL A 130 2.43 -2.32 -0.05
CA VAL A 130 1.92 -1.20 -0.83
C VAL A 130 0.47 -1.52 -1.15
N CYS A 131 -0.43 -0.60 -0.82
CA CYS A 131 -1.82 -0.66 -1.24
C CYS A 131 -2.17 0.63 -1.96
N ALA A 132 -2.94 0.54 -3.05
CA ALA A 132 -3.50 1.69 -3.71
C ALA A 132 -5.00 1.46 -3.99
N TYR A 133 -5.82 2.45 -3.68
CA TYR A 133 -7.26 2.41 -3.83
C TYR A 133 -7.78 3.74 -4.38
N GLY A 134 -8.76 3.66 -5.26
CA GLY A 134 -9.40 4.84 -5.86
C GLY A 134 -10.15 4.45 -7.11
N THR A 135 -10.07 5.28 -8.15
CA THR A 135 -10.82 5.06 -9.40
C THR A 135 -9.93 4.75 -10.59
N ILE A 136 -10.48 3.96 -11.51
CA ILE A 136 -9.95 3.72 -12.86
C ILE A 136 -11.09 3.87 -13.86
N GLY A 137 -10.83 4.51 -14.98
CA GLY A 137 -11.89 4.80 -15.95
C GLY A 137 -11.41 5.45 -17.22
N ALA A 138 -12.35 5.79 -18.08
CA ALA A 138 -12.09 6.64 -19.24
C ALA A 138 -11.55 8.01 -18.78
N PRO A 139 -10.81 8.76 -19.61
CA PRO A 139 -10.35 10.12 -19.31
C PRO A 139 -11.51 11.13 -19.39
N LYS A 140 -12.61 10.84 -18.69
CA LYS A 140 -13.84 11.61 -18.61
C LYS A 140 -14.44 11.42 -17.22
N LYS A 141 -14.57 12.52 -16.48
CA LYS A 141 -15.11 12.52 -15.10
C LYS A 141 -16.47 11.81 -15.05
N GLY A 142 -16.65 10.91 -14.09
CA GLY A 142 -17.87 10.12 -13.92
C GLY A 142 -17.97 8.87 -14.80
N PHE A 143 -16.98 8.61 -15.66
CA PHE A 143 -16.88 7.35 -16.44
C PHE A 143 -15.79 6.46 -15.83
N GLU A 144 -15.85 6.32 -14.52
CA GLU A 144 -14.86 5.63 -13.69
C GLU A 144 -15.55 4.71 -12.69
N HIS A 145 -14.84 3.67 -12.28
CA HIS A 145 -15.29 2.76 -11.24
C HIS A 145 -14.13 2.52 -10.27
N GLU A 146 -14.41 1.91 -9.12
CA GLU A 146 -13.39 1.66 -8.10
C GLU A 146 -12.38 0.60 -8.53
N ALA A 147 -11.13 0.76 -8.10
CA ALA A 147 -10.08 -0.24 -8.20
C ALA A 147 -9.23 -0.24 -6.94
N ILE A 148 -8.75 -1.43 -6.60
CA ILE A 148 -7.79 -1.64 -5.53
C ILE A 148 -6.63 -2.47 -6.06
N GLY A 149 -5.43 -2.15 -5.61
CA GLY A 149 -4.25 -2.97 -5.80
C GLY A 149 -3.49 -3.14 -4.51
N PHE A 150 -2.84 -4.30 -4.39
CA PHE A 150 -2.03 -4.64 -3.24
C PHE A 150 -0.78 -5.39 -3.72
N GLY A 151 0.35 -5.10 -3.09
CA GLY A 151 1.60 -5.79 -3.29
C GLY A 151 2.38 -5.86 -1.99
N PHE A 152 3.15 -6.94 -1.84
CA PHE A 152 3.74 -7.29 -0.56
C PHE A 152 5.08 -7.98 -0.75
N ASN A 153 6.11 -7.52 -0.07
CA ASN A 153 7.44 -8.10 -0.24
C ASN A 153 8.27 -8.04 1.05
N HIS A 154 9.28 -8.90 1.15
CA HIS A 154 10.30 -8.84 2.20
C HIS A 154 11.26 -7.68 1.92
N ILE A 155 11.78 -7.01 2.97
CA ILE A 155 12.65 -5.83 2.83
C ILE A 155 13.81 -5.79 3.82
#